data_AF-A0A7X6IBF2-F1
#
_entry.id   AF-A0A7X6IBF2-F1
#
_cell.length_a   1.000
_cell.length_b   1.000
_cell.length_c   1.000
_cell.angle_alpha   90.00
_cell.angle_beta   90.00
_cell.angle_gamma   90.00
#
_symmetry.space_group_name_H-M   'P 1'
#
loop_
_entity.id
_entity.type
_entity.pdbx_description
1 polymer ?
#
loop_
_entity_poly.entity_id
_entity_poly.type
_entity_poly.pdbx_seq_one_letter_code
_entity_poly.pdbx_strand_id
1 'polypeptide(L)'
;MREVNVIGESGRGEAEGGRRGASGGFTLLEILVSLAILAVLFTLVYGSFNATYRVSEQLEEQADSYRLARLGFYHLAKDLSMIYQTKPIPGQPTSPQLPPGSAVTKSFLFLGEDRTRTIDGTDYPDDLIRFTAVSHGRTLRDAPESDWALISYGLEEEFLMHEAALANERVIRNEIGEEVLGINFRYLNRADKNWVDRWDSENTKELPLAVEIELILRGRGKEGLRFKTTVDLPMARRS
;
A
#
# COMPACT_ATOMS: atom_id res chain seq x y z
N MET A 1 -61.71 98.11 32.70
CA MET A 1 -61.55 98.87 31.44
C MET A 1 -60.91 97.93 30.44
N ARG A 2 -61.56 97.77 29.27
CA ARG A 2 -61.31 96.86 28.14
C ARG A 2 -61.80 95.40 28.26
N GLU A 3 -63.05 95.24 27.82
CA GLU A 3 -63.54 94.08 27.07
C GLU A 3 -62.74 93.87 25.77
N VAL A 4 -62.53 92.61 25.38
CA VAL A 4 -62.83 92.12 24.02
C VAL A 4 -63.32 90.67 24.15
N ASN A 5 -64.53 90.47 23.63
CA ASN A 5 -65.26 89.22 23.45
C ASN A 5 -64.72 88.47 22.21
N VAL A 6 -64.93 87.15 22.11
CA VAL A 6 -65.59 86.48 20.97
C VAL A 6 -65.30 84.96 20.94
N ILE A 7 -66.37 84.19 21.22
CA ILE A 7 -66.94 83.04 20.49
C ILE A 7 -66.01 81.87 20.11
N GLY A 8 -66.40 80.67 20.57
CA GLY A 8 -65.66 79.43 20.36
C GLY A 8 -66.05 78.61 19.14
N GLU A 9 -65.53 77.38 19.09
CA GLU A 9 -66.12 76.27 18.34
C GLU A 9 -65.57 74.92 18.82
N SER A 10 -66.44 73.92 18.65
CA SER A 10 -66.27 72.50 18.96
C SER A 10 -65.25 71.83 18.05
N GLY A 11 -64.36 71.00 18.61
CA GLY A 11 -63.42 70.16 17.86
C GLY A 11 -63.29 68.79 18.52
N ARG A 12 -63.96 67.80 17.91
CA ARG A 12 -63.93 66.36 18.19
C ARG A 12 -62.62 65.71 17.72
N GLY A 13 -62.24 64.63 18.41
CA GLY A 13 -61.33 63.58 17.91
C GLY A 13 -59.85 63.95 18.07
N GLU A 14 -58.91 63.04 18.33
CA GLU A 14 -58.93 61.59 18.21
C GLU A 14 -58.05 60.99 19.30
N ALA A 15 -58.48 59.84 19.83
CA ALA A 15 -57.65 59.00 20.66
C ALA A 15 -56.53 58.41 19.80
N GLU A 16 -55.28 58.76 20.08
CA GLU A 16 -54.13 58.01 19.58
C GLU A 16 -54.16 56.62 20.23
N GLY A 17 -54.77 55.68 19.50
CA GLY A 17 -54.74 54.27 19.79
C GLY A 17 -53.30 53.76 19.72
N GLY A 18 -52.67 53.64 20.89
CA GLY A 18 -51.51 52.78 21.04
C GLY A 18 -51.87 51.39 20.55
N ARG A 19 -51.40 51.04 19.34
CA ARG A 19 -51.44 49.67 18.81
C ARG A 19 -50.73 48.80 19.82
N ARG A 20 -51.49 48.13 20.68
CA ARG A 20 -51.03 46.95 21.41
C ARG A 20 -50.57 45.99 20.33
N GLY A 21 -49.26 45.88 20.15
CA GLY A 21 -48.67 44.81 19.36
C GLY A 21 -49.23 43.52 19.90
N ALA A 22 -50.03 42.83 19.08
CA ALA A 22 -50.55 41.53 19.43
C ALA A 22 -49.33 40.63 19.61
N SER A 23 -48.98 40.34 20.86
CA SER A 23 -48.06 39.27 21.20
C SER A 23 -48.75 37.95 20.85
N GLY A 24 -48.64 37.56 19.58
CA GLY A 24 -49.05 36.26 19.10
C GLY A 24 -48.18 35.20 19.78
N GLY A 25 -48.79 34.39 20.65
CA GLY A 25 -48.15 33.18 21.15
C GLY A 25 -48.03 32.15 20.03
N PHE A 26 -46.95 31.37 20.05
CA PHE A 26 -46.74 30.27 19.11
C PHE A 26 -47.85 29.22 19.27
N THR A 27 -48.38 28.75 18.15
CA THR A 27 -49.34 27.64 18.18
C THR A 27 -48.60 26.33 18.43
N LEU A 28 -49.28 25.34 19.05
CA LEU A 28 -48.72 24.00 19.24
C LEU A 28 -48.24 23.38 17.91
N LEU A 29 -48.97 23.66 16.83
CA LEU A 29 -48.65 23.20 15.48
C LEU A 29 -47.32 23.76 14.97
N GLU A 30 -47.04 25.03 15.27
CA GLU A 30 -45.80 25.70 14.83
C GLU A 30 -44.56 25.13 15.51
N ILE A 31 -44.66 24.81 16.80
CA ILE A 31 -43.59 24.13 17.53
C ILE A 31 -43.36 22.72 16.97
N LEU A 32 -44.43 21.98 16.66
CA LEU A 32 -44.34 20.64 16.08
C LEU A 32 -43.69 20.64 14.69
N VAL A 33 -44.10 21.55 13.80
CA VAL A 33 -43.52 21.69 12.46
C VAL A 33 -42.06 22.13 12.54
N SER A 34 -41.73 23.06 13.44
CA SER A 34 -40.36 23.51 13.65
C SER A 34 -39.45 22.37 14.11
N LEU A 35 -39.91 21.55 15.07
CA LEU A 35 -39.19 20.36 15.54
C LEU A 35 -39.05 19.30 14.45
N ALA A 36 -40.07 19.10 13.62
CA ALA A 36 -40.02 18.16 12.50
C ALA A 36 -38.96 18.57 11.46
N ILE A 37 -38.95 19.84 11.05
CA ILE A 37 -37.95 20.37 10.11
C ILE A 37 -36.56 20.29 10.73
N LEU A 38 -36.41 20.67 12.00
CA LEU A 38 -35.14 20.60 12.72
C LEU A 38 -34.59 19.17 12.78
N ALA A 39 -35.43 18.18 13.06
CA ALA A 39 -35.04 16.77 13.08
C ALA A 39 -34.58 16.28 11.70
N VAL A 40 -35.26 16.68 10.62
CA VAL A 40 -34.84 16.36 9.25
C VAL A 40 -33.49 17.01 8.93
N LEU A 41 -33.30 18.29 9.27
CA LEU A 41 -32.04 19.00 9.06
C LEU A 41 -30.89 18.32 9.81
N PHE A 42 -31.07 17.97 11.09
CA PHE A 42 -30.06 17.24 11.84
C PHE A 42 -29.73 15.88 11.23
N THR A 43 -30.75 15.16 10.73
CA THR A 43 -30.55 13.85 10.08
C THR A 43 -29.71 13.99 8.81
N LEU A 44 -29.97 15.00 7.99
CA LEU A 44 -29.20 15.26 6.77
C LEU A 44 -27.76 15.64 7.08
N VAL A 45 -27.55 16.55 8.04
CA VAL A 45 -26.22 16.99 8.46
C VAL A 45 -25.43 15.81 9.03
N TYR A 46 -26.02 15.06 9.96
CA TYR A 46 -25.38 13.89 10.57
C TYR A 46 -25.09 12.78 9.55
N GLY A 47 -26.02 12.55 8.62
CA GLY A 47 -25.85 11.64 7.51
C GLY A 47 -24.67 12.02 6.61
N SER A 48 -24.55 13.31 6.28
CA SER A 48 -23.44 13.83 5.46
C SER A 48 -22.09 13.68 6.16
N PHE A 49 -21.98 14.01 7.45
CA PHE A 49 -20.73 13.85 8.20
C PHE A 49 -20.29 12.38 8.24
N ASN A 50 -21.20 11.47 8.60
CA ASN A 50 -20.88 10.04 8.65
C ASN A 50 -20.53 9.47 7.26
N ALA A 51 -21.13 9.98 6.20
CA ALA A 51 -20.75 9.60 4.84
C ALA A 51 -19.30 10.03 4.52
N THR A 52 -18.94 11.28 4.83
CA THR A 52 -17.58 11.80 4.62
C THR A 52 -16.52 11.02 5.40
N TYR A 53 -16.79 10.70 6.67
CA TYR A 53 -15.85 9.91 7.49
C TYR A 53 -15.56 8.53 6.89
N ARG A 54 -16.60 7.79 6.48
CA ARG A 54 -16.44 6.46 5.86
C ARG A 54 -15.68 6.51 4.54
N VAL A 55 -15.87 7.57 3.75
CA VAL A 55 -15.13 7.77 2.50
C VAL A 55 -13.67 8.08 2.77
N SER A 56 -13.36 8.91 3.78
CA SER A 56 -11.98 9.24 4.14
C SER A 56 -11.20 7.99 4.59
N GLU A 57 -11.77 7.21 5.50
CA GLU A 57 -11.15 5.97 6.00
C GLU A 57 -10.90 4.95 4.87
N GLN A 58 -11.83 4.86 3.91
CA GLN A 58 -11.64 4.01 2.73
C GLN A 58 -10.50 4.46 1.83
N LEU A 59 -10.32 5.78 1.67
CA LEU A 59 -9.25 6.34 0.86
C LEU A 59 -7.89 6.16 1.53
N GLU A 60 -7.83 6.25 2.86
CA GLU A 60 -6.59 6.03 3.63
C GLU A 60 -6.12 4.57 3.52
N GLU A 61 -7.02 3.59 3.75
CA GLU A 61 -6.72 2.15 3.63
C GLU A 61 -6.18 1.79 2.23
N GLN A 62 -6.78 2.34 1.17
CA GLN A 62 -6.31 2.15 -0.20
C GLN A 62 -4.97 2.82 -0.48
N ALA A 63 -4.75 4.02 0.07
CA ALA A 63 -3.51 4.76 -0.10
C ALA A 63 -2.32 4.06 0.57
N ASP A 64 -2.53 3.47 1.75
CA ASP A 64 -1.50 2.72 2.47
C ASP A 64 -1.10 1.44 1.73
N SER A 65 -2.08 0.67 1.27
CA SER A 65 -1.83 -0.51 0.43
C SER A 65 -1.01 -0.14 -0.81
N TYR A 66 -1.38 0.92 -1.52
CA TYR A 66 -0.64 1.36 -2.71
C TYR A 66 0.79 1.80 -2.38
N ARG A 67 0.99 2.52 -1.27
CA ARG A 67 2.30 2.95 -0.80
C ARG A 67 3.20 1.75 -0.50
N LEU A 68 2.67 0.74 0.17
CA LEU A 68 3.40 -0.48 0.51
C LEU A 68 3.76 -1.29 -0.74
N ALA A 69 2.82 -1.50 -1.67
CA ALA A 69 3.09 -2.16 -2.94
C ALA A 69 4.22 -1.48 -3.71
N ARG A 70 4.18 -0.14 -3.79
CA ARG A 70 5.22 0.65 -4.45
C ARG A 70 6.58 0.52 -3.78
N LEU A 71 6.63 0.49 -2.45
CA LEU A 71 7.88 0.30 -1.71
C LEU A 71 8.45 -1.10 -1.96
N GLY A 72 7.62 -2.15 -1.84
CA GLY A 72 8.01 -3.53 -2.12
C GLY A 72 8.58 -3.70 -3.53
N PHE A 73 7.88 -3.17 -4.54
CA PHE A 73 8.36 -3.20 -5.92
C PHE A 73 9.65 -2.43 -6.14
N TYR A 74 9.81 -1.28 -5.48
CA TYR A 74 11.05 -0.51 -5.59
C TYR A 74 12.25 -1.30 -5.06
N HIS A 75 12.12 -1.93 -3.90
CA HIS A 75 13.18 -2.76 -3.31
C HIS A 75 13.50 -3.97 -4.19
N LEU A 76 12.49 -4.75 -4.56
CA LEU A 76 12.65 -5.92 -5.43
C LEU A 76 13.27 -5.56 -6.78
N ALA A 77 12.74 -4.55 -7.47
CA ALA A 77 13.24 -4.15 -8.78
C ALA A 77 14.69 -3.62 -8.71
N LYS A 78 15.01 -2.87 -7.65
CA LYS A 78 16.37 -2.38 -7.43
C LYS A 78 17.33 -3.56 -7.26
N ASP A 79 17.01 -4.54 -6.42
CA ASP A 79 17.91 -5.66 -6.16
C ASP A 79 18.02 -6.59 -7.37
N LEU A 80 16.91 -6.87 -8.06
CA LEU A 80 16.90 -7.63 -9.32
C LEU A 80 17.76 -6.95 -10.41
N SER A 81 17.79 -5.60 -10.44
CA SER A 81 18.65 -4.87 -11.37
C SER A 81 20.15 -5.02 -11.08
N MET A 82 20.50 -5.42 -9.85
CA MET A 82 21.88 -5.65 -9.38
C MET A 82 22.31 -7.12 -9.47
N ILE A 83 21.48 -7.98 -10.09
CA ILE A 83 21.84 -9.38 -10.36
C ILE A 83 23.17 -9.41 -11.11
N TYR A 84 24.05 -10.28 -10.65
CA TYR A 84 25.37 -10.45 -11.25
C TYR A 84 25.64 -11.92 -11.53
N GLN A 85 26.06 -12.20 -12.77
CA GLN A 85 26.45 -13.54 -13.19
C GLN A 85 27.97 -13.62 -13.26
N THR A 86 28.57 -14.46 -12.40
CA THR A 86 29.92 -14.97 -12.61
C THR A 86 29.85 -16.28 -13.37
N LYS A 87 30.76 -16.50 -14.31
CA LYS A 87 30.90 -17.83 -14.94
C LYS A 87 31.32 -18.83 -13.85
N PRO A 88 30.69 -20.02 -13.76
CA PRO A 88 31.13 -21.05 -12.83
C PRO A 88 32.59 -21.40 -13.09
N ILE A 89 33.41 -21.45 -12.04
CA ILE A 89 34.78 -21.96 -12.14
C ILE A 89 34.68 -23.49 -12.25
N PRO A 90 35.26 -24.14 -13.28
CA PRO A 90 35.20 -25.58 -13.42
C PRO A 90 35.79 -26.30 -12.19
N GLY A 91 35.03 -27.23 -11.61
CA GLY A 91 35.52 -28.13 -10.54
C GLY A 91 35.08 -27.80 -9.10
N GLN A 92 34.24 -26.79 -8.88
CA GLN A 92 33.74 -26.44 -7.55
C GLN A 92 32.34 -27.03 -7.29
N PRO A 93 32.11 -27.76 -6.18
CA PRO A 93 30.78 -28.30 -5.85
C PRO A 93 29.79 -27.16 -5.59
N THR A 94 28.68 -27.14 -6.32
CA THR A 94 27.52 -26.29 -6.02
C THR A 94 26.65 -27.04 -5.01
N SER A 95 26.55 -26.51 -3.78
CA SER A 95 25.78 -27.16 -2.70
C SER A 95 24.30 -26.73 -2.77
N PRO A 96 23.32 -27.66 -2.87
CA PRO A 96 21.91 -27.32 -3.08
C PRO A 96 21.11 -27.07 -1.79
N GLN A 97 21.72 -27.18 -0.60
CA GLN A 97 21.02 -26.98 0.68
C GLN A 97 21.85 -26.11 1.60
N LEU A 98 21.69 -24.79 1.49
CA LEU A 98 22.14 -23.87 2.53
C LEU A 98 20.90 -23.31 3.24
N PRO A 99 20.73 -23.57 4.55
CA PRO A 99 19.69 -22.90 5.33
C PRO A 99 19.89 -21.37 5.31
N PRO A 100 18.82 -20.58 5.55
CA PRO A 100 18.91 -19.14 5.73
C PRO A 100 20.06 -18.78 6.69
N GLY A 101 20.92 -17.85 6.28
CA GLY A 101 22.11 -17.45 7.05
C GLY A 101 23.42 -18.21 6.82
N SER A 102 23.53 -19.10 5.83
CA SER A 102 24.80 -19.78 5.54
C SER A 102 25.67 -19.05 4.51
N ALA A 103 26.99 -19.05 4.71
CA ALA A 103 27.97 -18.34 3.88
C ALA A 103 28.05 -18.87 2.43
N VAL A 104 28.01 -17.95 1.45
CA VAL A 104 28.01 -18.26 0.03
C VAL A 104 29.37 -18.79 -0.43
N THR A 105 29.50 -20.11 -0.57
CA THR A 105 30.62 -20.70 -1.33
C THR A 105 30.26 -20.66 -2.82
N LYS A 106 30.59 -19.53 -3.45
CA LYS A 106 30.58 -19.22 -4.90
C LYS A 106 29.76 -20.17 -5.80
N SER A 107 28.53 -19.79 -6.09
CA SER A 107 27.73 -20.32 -7.21
C SER A 107 26.82 -19.20 -7.73
N PHE A 108 26.79 -18.99 -9.04
CA PHE A 108 25.74 -18.21 -9.70
C PHE A 108 24.38 -18.83 -9.36
N LEU A 109 23.61 -18.16 -8.50
CA LEU A 109 22.31 -18.64 -8.05
C LEU A 109 21.21 -17.64 -8.42
N PHE A 110 20.18 -18.15 -9.08
CA PHE A 110 18.87 -17.56 -9.24
C PHE A 110 17.86 -18.70 -9.12
N LEU A 111 17.13 -18.70 -8.00
CA LEU A 111 16.15 -19.70 -7.66
C LEU A 111 14.82 -19.01 -7.39
N GLY A 112 13.78 -19.51 -8.03
CA GLY A 112 12.40 -19.10 -7.82
C GLY A 112 11.56 -20.29 -7.44
N GLU A 113 11.01 -20.30 -6.24
CA GLU A 113 10.16 -21.37 -5.73
C GLU A 113 8.70 -20.95 -5.74
N ASP A 114 7.88 -21.73 -6.45
CA ASP A 114 6.42 -21.66 -6.42
C ASP A 114 5.88 -22.36 -5.16
N ARG A 115 5.18 -21.60 -4.31
CA ARG A 115 4.65 -22.06 -3.01
C ARG A 115 3.27 -21.47 -2.78
N THR A 116 2.50 -22.12 -1.90
CA THR A 116 1.14 -21.69 -1.55
C THR A 116 0.92 -21.81 -0.06
N ARG A 117 0.15 -20.88 0.50
CA ARG A 117 -0.34 -20.94 1.88
C ARG A 117 -1.83 -20.66 1.94
N THR A 118 -2.48 -21.12 3.00
CA THR A 118 -3.90 -20.87 3.23
C THR A 118 -4.08 -19.94 4.44
N ILE A 119 -4.82 -18.84 4.25
CA ILE A 119 -5.22 -17.90 5.31
C ILE A 119 -6.75 -17.85 5.33
N ASP A 120 -7.37 -18.12 6.48
CA ASP A 120 -8.83 -18.08 6.66
C ASP A 120 -9.63 -18.86 5.59
N GLY A 121 -9.08 -20.02 5.18
CA GLY A 121 -9.65 -20.90 4.16
C GLY A 121 -9.50 -20.42 2.72
N THR A 122 -8.67 -19.41 2.47
CA THR A 122 -8.35 -18.89 1.14
C THR A 122 -6.88 -19.13 0.83
N ASP A 123 -6.59 -19.67 -0.36
CA ASP A 123 -5.22 -19.94 -0.79
C ASP A 123 -4.59 -18.70 -1.41
N TYR A 124 -3.36 -18.41 -1.01
CA TYR A 124 -2.53 -17.33 -1.52
C TYR A 124 -1.17 -17.87 -1.95
N PRO A 125 -0.58 -17.32 -3.02
CA PRO A 125 0.80 -17.62 -3.38
C PRO A 125 1.75 -17.10 -2.30
N ASP A 126 2.80 -17.88 -2.02
CA ASP A 126 3.75 -17.64 -0.94
C ASP A 126 5.20 -17.84 -1.43
N ASP A 127 5.44 -17.38 -2.65
CA ASP A 127 6.66 -17.69 -3.39
C ASP A 127 7.92 -17.14 -2.72
N LEU A 128 9.03 -17.82 -2.98
CA LEU A 128 10.35 -17.39 -2.54
C LEU A 128 11.25 -17.18 -3.74
N ILE A 129 11.94 -16.04 -3.78
CA ILE A 129 12.98 -15.77 -4.78
C ILE A 129 14.32 -15.53 -4.09
N ARG A 130 15.37 -16.13 -4.63
CA ARG A 130 16.73 -16.06 -4.11
C ARG A 130 17.73 -15.87 -5.24
N PHE A 131 18.57 -14.85 -5.16
CA PHE A 131 19.54 -14.56 -6.21
C PHE A 131 20.81 -13.90 -5.71
N THR A 132 21.90 -14.10 -6.45
CA THR A 132 23.17 -13.40 -6.19
C THR A 132 23.18 -12.01 -6.82
N ALA A 133 23.47 -10.99 -6.03
CA ALA A 133 23.58 -9.61 -6.46
C ALA A 133 24.89 -8.96 -5.94
N VAL A 134 25.34 -7.89 -6.60
CA VAL A 134 26.48 -7.08 -6.14
C VAL A 134 25.96 -5.96 -5.24
N SER A 135 26.34 -5.97 -3.96
CA SER A 135 26.00 -4.88 -3.05
C SER A 135 26.93 -3.69 -3.29
N HIS A 136 26.39 -2.51 -3.57
CA HIS A 136 27.17 -1.30 -3.84
C HIS A 136 27.62 -0.55 -2.56
N GLY A 137 27.72 -1.24 -1.42
CA GLY A 137 28.05 -0.64 -0.13
C GLY A 137 29.56 -0.41 0.07
N ARG A 138 30.19 0.48 -0.69
CA ARG A 138 31.56 0.92 -0.40
C ARG A 138 31.60 1.73 0.90
N THR A 139 31.89 1.09 2.03
CA THR A 139 32.14 1.79 3.30
C THR A 139 33.63 1.78 3.71
N LEU A 140 34.49 0.95 3.10
CA LEU A 140 35.93 0.90 3.41
C LEU A 140 36.78 1.03 2.15
N ARG A 141 37.79 1.90 2.23
CA ARG A 141 38.57 2.40 1.10
C ARG A 141 39.59 1.40 0.53
N ASP A 142 39.89 0.30 1.23
CA ASP A 142 40.97 -0.65 0.88
C ASP A 142 40.64 -2.14 1.19
N ALA A 143 39.36 -2.54 1.18
CA ALA A 143 39.00 -3.95 1.32
C ALA A 143 39.17 -4.71 -0.02
N PRO A 144 39.83 -5.90 -0.05
CA PRO A 144 40.00 -6.69 -1.27
C PRO A 144 38.66 -7.17 -1.84
N GLU A 145 38.33 -6.67 -3.03
CA GLU A 145 37.37 -7.13 -4.06
C GLU A 145 36.09 -7.90 -3.66
N SER A 146 34.95 -7.23 -3.93
CA SER A 146 33.59 -7.74 -4.26
C SER A 146 32.66 -8.16 -3.10
N ASP A 147 31.87 -7.20 -2.59
CA ASP A 147 30.75 -7.44 -1.68
C ASP A 147 29.53 -8.03 -2.42
N TRP A 148 29.60 -9.30 -2.84
CA TRP A 148 28.41 -10.03 -3.28
C TRP A 148 27.51 -10.33 -2.08
N ALA A 149 26.20 -10.32 -2.32
CA ALA A 149 25.19 -10.74 -1.37
C ALA A 149 24.25 -11.75 -2.02
N LEU A 150 23.82 -12.72 -1.22
CA LEU A 150 22.69 -13.56 -1.54
C LEU A 150 21.43 -12.88 -1.02
N ILE A 151 20.63 -12.37 -1.95
CA ILE A 151 19.38 -11.69 -1.64
C ILE A 151 18.24 -12.70 -1.68
N SER A 152 17.37 -12.66 -0.69
CA SER A 152 16.15 -13.47 -0.61
C SER A 152 14.95 -12.59 -0.30
N TYR A 153 13.85 -12.86 -0.98
CA TYR A 153 12.53 -12.32 -0.68
C TYR A 153 11.52 -13.45 -0.52
N GLY A 154 10.61 -13.27 0.43
CA GLY A 154 9.49 -14.17 0.72
C GLY A 154 8.63 -13.58 1.83
N LEU A 155 7.57 -14.28 2.20
CA LEU A 155 6.77 -13.90 3.35
C LEU A 155 7.17 -14.69 4.59
N GLU A 156 7.11 -14.01 5.73
CA GLU A 156 7.06 -14.65 7.03
C GLU A 156 5.80 -14.15 7.73
N GLU A 157 4.82 -15.03 7.91
CA GLU A 157 3.46 -14.60 8.24
C GLU A 157 3.01 -13.50 7.25
N GLU A 158 2.43 -12.40 7.69
CA GLU A 158 1.98 -11.34 6.77
C GLU A 158 3.04 -10.26 6.49
N PHE A 159 4.32 -10.54 6.80
CA PHE A 159 5.42 -9.62 6.57
C PHE A 159 6.20 -9.96 5.29
N LEU A 160 6.37 -8.97 4.41
CA LEU A 160 7.28 -9.06 3.29
C LEU A 160 8.72 -8.90 3.78
N MET A 161 9.48 -9.99 3.72
CA MET A 161 10.85 -10.04 4.21
C MET A 161 11.85 -9.82 3.08
N HIS A 162 12.89 -9.06 3.40
CA HIS A 162 14.11 -8.96 2.60
C HIS A 162 15.30 -9.40 3.46
N GLU A 163 16.04 -10.40 2.97
CA GLU A 163 17.28 -10.87 3.59
C GLU A 163 18.45 -10.72 2.62
N ALA A 164 19.55 -10.14 3.09
CA ALA A 164 20.83 -10.08 2.39
C ALA A 164 21.92 -10.77 3.22
N ALA A 165 22.32 -11.97 2.79
CA ALA A 165 23.45 -12.69 3.36
C ALA A 165 24.74 -12.30 2.61
N LEU A 166 25.63 -11.60 3.30
CA LEU A 166 26.88 -11.05 2.75
C LEU A 166 28.00 -12.10 2.76
N ALA A 167 29.02 -11.90 1.92
CA ALA A 167 30.20 -12.75 1.86
C ALA A 167 30.99 -12.83 3.19
N ASN A 168 30.86 -11.83 4.06
CA ASN A 168 31.47 -11.79 5.39
C ASN A 168 30.60 -12.42 6.49
N GLU A 169 29.67 -13.31 6.12
CA GLU A 169 28.75 -14.03 7.01
C GLU A 169 27.73 -13.15 7.75
N ARG A 170 27.73 -11.84 7.53
CA ARG A 170 26.71 -10.96 8.08
C ARG A 170 25.40 -11.12 7.31
N VAL A 171 24.32 -11.31 8.05
CA VAL A 171 22.96 -11.33 7.51
C VAL A 171 22.25 -10.05 7.89
N ILE A 172 21.70 -9.35 6.90
CA ILE A 172 20.84 -8.18 7.10
C ILE A 172 19.42 -8.59 6.75
N ARG A 173 18.52 -8.56 7.72
CA ARG A 173 17.10 -8.90 7.54
C ARG A 173 16.25 -7.66 7.82
N ASN A 174 15.37 -7.32 6.90
CA ASN A 174 14.50 -6.15 6.97
C ASN A 174 13.06 -6.56 6.65
N GLU A 175 12.12 -6.00 7.40
CA GLU A 175 10.69 -6.02 7.08
C GLU A 175 10.41 -4.86 6.12
N ILE A 176 9.91 -5.17 4.91
CA ILE A 176 9.63 -4.18 3.87
C ILE A 176 8.19 -3.67 3.96
N GLY A 177 7.28 -4.53 4.41
CA GLY A 177 5.88 -4.21 4.59
C GLY A 177 5.16 -5.29 5.38
N GLU A 178 4.05 -4.92 5.98
CA GLU A 178 3.12 -5.77 6.72
C GLU A 178 1.80 -5.96 5.95
N GLU A 179 0.93 -6.81 6.46
CA GLU A 179 -0.38 -7.12 5.86
C GLU A 179 -0.31 -7.60 4.40
N VAL A 180 0.76 -8.33 4.06
CA VAL A 180 0.94 -8.97 2.76
C VAL A 180 0.34 -10.37 2.81
N LEU A 181 -0.76 -10.56 2.11
CA LEU A 181 -1.48 -11.83 2.03
C LEU A 181 -0.77 -12.84 1.13
N GLY A 182 -0.14 -12.38 0.05
CA GLY A 182 0.57 -13.26 -0.88
C GLY A 182 1.61 -12.54 -1.73
N ILE A 183 2.59 -13.30 -2.18
CA ILE A 183 3.63 -12.91 -3.12
C ILE A 183 3.78 -13.98 -4.19
N ASN A 184 3.86 -13.57 -5.44
CA ASN A 184 3.99 -14.48 -6.57
C ASN A 184 5.05 -13.97 -7.56
N PHE A 185 5.84 -14.89 -8.08
CA PHE A 185 6.86 -14.61 -9.09
C PHE A 185 6.65 -15.46 -10.33
N ARG A 186 6.78 -14.84 -11.50
CA ARG A 186 6.85 -15.56 -12.77
C ARG A 186 8.09 -15.16 -13.52
N TYR A 187 8.61 -16.06 -14.33
CA TYR A 187 9.90 -15.93 -14.98
C TYR A 187 9.75 -16.09 -16.49
N LEU A 188 10.24 -15.10 -17.25
CA LEU A 188 10.17 -15.13 -18.71
C LEU A 188 11.33 -15.95 -19.29
N ASN A 189 11.02 -17.11 -19.86
CA ASN A 189 12.01 -17.97 -20.48
C ASN A 189 12.52 -17.38 -21.81
N ARG A 190 13.84 -17.45 -22.05
CA ARG A 190 14.45 -16.95 -23.27
C ARG A 190 14.04 -17.74 -24.51
N ALA A 191 14.03 -19.07 -24.41
CA ALA A 191 13.98 -19.99 -25.54
C ALA A 191 12.63 -19.96 -26.24
N ASP A 192 11.54 -19.99 -25.48
CA ASP A 192 10.18 -20.10 -25.98
C ASP A 192 9.31 -18.84 -25.69
N LYS A 193 9.83 -17.87 -24.95
CA LYS A 193 9.13 -16.63 -24.53
C LYS A 193 7.90 -16.89 -23.64
N ASN A 194 7.83 -18.05 -23.00
CA ASN A 194 6.75 -18.36 -22.08
C ASN A 194 7.09 -17.94 -20.64
N TRP A 195 6.06 -17.59 -19.90
CA TRP A 195 6.15 -17.35 -18.46
C TRP A 195 6.01 -18.69 -17.71
N VAL A 196 6.93 -18.95 -16.80
CA VAL A 196 6.93 -20.12 -15.92
C VAL A 196 6.94 -19.69 -14.45
N ASP A 197 6.39 -20.49 -13.56
CA ASP A 197 6.20 -20.12 -12.15
C ASP A 197 7.38 -20.56 -11.25
N ARG A 198 8.32 -21.34 -11.80
CA ARG A 198 9.55 -21.77 -11.13
C ARG A 198 10.77 -21.48 -11.99
N TRP A 199 11.87 -21.11 -11.36
CA TRP A 199 13.17 -21.01 -12.04
C TRP A 199 14.28 -21.62 -11.21
N ASP A 200 15.23 -22.26 -11.89
CA ASP A 200 16.44 -22.79 -11.28
C ASP A 200 17.61 -22.59 -12.25
N SER A 201 18.50 -21.66 -11.90
CA SER A 201 19.68 -21.35 -12.71
C SER A 201 20.77 -22.41 -12.67
N GLU A 202 20.79 -23.28 -11.66
CA GLU A 202 21.70 -24.41 -11.63
C GLU A 202 21.32 -25.44 -12.69
N ASN A 203 20.03 -25.63 -12.93
CA ASN A 203 19.51 -26.54 -13.96
C ASN A 203 19.49 -25.90 -15.34
N THR A 204 18.95 -24.68 -15.46
CA THR A 204 18.80 -23.99 -16.76
C THR A 204 20.11 -23.40 -17.28
N LYS A 205 21.10 -23.14 -16.41
CA LYS A 205 22.34 -22.42 -16.72
C LYS A 205 22.12 -21.01 -17.29
N GLU A 206 20.91 -20.46 -17.17
CA GLU A 206 20.52 -19.15 -17.68
C GLU A 206 19.76 -18.34 -16.62
N LEU A 207 19.73 -17.01 -16.81
CA LEU A 207 18.79 -16.13 -16.12
C LEU A 207 17.48 -15.99 -16.92
N PRO A 208 16.34 -15.79 -16.25
CA PRO A 208 15.13 -15.40 -16.96
C PRO A 208 15.32 -14.01 -17.59
N LEU A 209 14.61 -13.73 -18.68
CA LEU A 209 14.70 -12.43 -19.36
C LEU A 209 14.03 -11.30 -18.55
N ALA A 210 12.98 -11.65 -17.80
CA ALA A 210 12.24 -10.74 -16.95
C ALA A 210 11.60 -11.53 -15.80
N VAL A 211 11.29 -10.83 -14.72
CA VAL A 211 10.53 -11.34 -13.57
C VAL A 211 9.25 -10.54 -13.45
N GLU A 212 8.10 -11.20 -13.50
CA GLU A 212 6.81 -10.63 -13.09
C GLU A 212 6.67 -10.84 -11.60
N ILE A 213 6.28 -9.79 -10.89
CA ILE A 213 6.08 -9.77 -9.45
C ILE A 213 4.64 -9.39 -9.19
N GLU A 214 3.94 -10.18 -8.41
CA GLU A 214 2.62 -9.88 -7.89
C GLU A 214 2.65 -9.83 -6.36
N LEU A 215 2.13 -8.74 -5.79
CA LEU A 215 1.87 -8.61 -4.36
C LEU A 215 0.36 -8.54 -4.12
N ILE A 216 -0.11 -9.31 -3.15
CA ILE A 216 -1.50 -9.31 -2.70
C ILE A 216 -1.51 -8.74 -1.30
N LEU A 217 -2.05 -7.54 -1.14
CA LEU A 217 -2.13 -6.85 0.15
C LEU A 217 -3.51 -7.01 0.76
N ARG A 218 -3.59 -6.94 2.09
CA ARG A 218 -4.86 -6.97 2.80
C ARG A 218 -5.74 -5.79 2.38
N GLY A 219 -7.02 -6.08 2.26
CA GLY A 219 -8.05 -5.06 2.06
C GLY A 219 -9.35 -5.54 2.71
N ARG A 220 -10.46 -4.87 2.43
CA ARG A 220 -11.76 -5.18 3.06
C ARG A 220 -12.31 -6.58 2.80
N GLY A 221 -11.82 -7.28 1.77
CA GLY A 221 -12.32 -8.60 1.37
C GLY A 221 -11.24 -9.68 1.41
N LYS A 222 -11.66 -10.95 1.38
CA LYS A 222 -10.77 -12.11 1.35
C LYS A 222 -9.96 -12.28 0.06
N GLU A 223 -10.16 -11.46 -0.96
CA GLU A 223 -9.38 -11.56 -2.20
C GLU A 223 -8.07 -10.76 -2.15
N GLY A 224 -7.99 -9.78 -1.24
CA GLY A 224 -6.90 -8.81 -1.18
C GLY A 224 -6.86 -7.84 -2.37
N LEU A 225 -5.99 -6.83 -2.25
CA LEU A 225 -5.66 -5.89 -3.33
C LEU A 225 -4.42 -6.40 -4.08
N ARG A 226 -4.56 -6.63 -5.39
CA ARG A 226 -3.51 -7.19 -6.23
C ARG A 226 -2.77 -6.12 -6.99
N PHE A 227 -1.45 -6.12 -6.88
CA PHE A 227 -0.56 -5.23 -7.61
C PHE A 227 0.44 -6.06 -8.40
N LYS A 228 0.73 -5.65 -9.63
CA LYS A 228 1.70 -6.34 -10.50
C LYS A 228 2.72 -5.37 -11.07
N THR A 229 3.93 -5.86 -11.25
CA THR A 229 4.99 -5.19 -12.01
C THR A 229 5.86 -6.21 -12.72
N THR A 230 6.60 -5.76 -13.73
CA THR A 230 7.56 -6.59 -14.46
C THR A 230 8.92 -5.91 -14.47
N VAL A 231 9.96 -6.67 -14.17
CA VAL A 231 11.35 -6.21 -14.13
C VAL A 231 12.15 -6.97 -15.18
N ASP A 232 12.65 -6.25 -16.18
CA ASP A 232 13.60 -6.80 -17.15
C ASP A 232 14.95 -7.07 -16.47
N LEU A 233 15.57 -8.21 -16.79
CA LEU A 233 16.92 -8.55 -16.31
C LEU A 233 17.95 -8.26 -17.42
N PRO A 234 18.62 -7.10 -17.42
CA PRO A 234 19.53 -6.71 -18.51
C PRO A 234 20.75 -7.64 -18.64
N MET A 235 21.19 -8.25 -17.54
CA MET A 235 22.29 -9.23 -17.57
C MET A 235 21.92 -10.51 -18.33
N ALA A 236 20.64 -10.92 -18.31
CA ALA A 236 20.19 -12.07 -19.10
C ALA A 236 20.42 -11.84 -20.60
N ARG A 237 20.29 -10.61 -21.11
CA ARG A 237 20.53 -10.36 -22.55
C ARG A 237 21.99 -10.50 -22.98
N ARG A 238 22.94 -10.57 -22.03
CA ARG A 238 24.38 -10.63 -22.28
C ARG A 238 24.99 -12.03 -22.07
N SER A 239 24.25 -12.95 -21.46
CA SER A 239 24.66 -14.34 -21.18
C SER A 239 24.53 -15.22 -22.41
#